data_AF-A0A7W1HVA9-F1
#
_entry.id   AF-A0A7W1HVA9-F1
#
_cell.length_a   1.000
_cell.length_b   1.000
_cell.length_c   1.000
_cell.angle_alpha   90.00
_cell.angle_beta   90.00
_cell.angle_gamma   90.00
#
_symmetry.space_group_name_H-M   'P 1'
#
loop_
_entity.id
_entity.type
_entity.pdbx_description
1 polymer ?
#
loop_
_entity_poly.entity_id
_entity_poly.type
_entity_poly.pdbx_seq_one_letter_code
_entity_poly.pdbx_strand_id
1 'polypeptide(L)'
;MNEKMTPEELDKLLNWLNPNRELAAAEFIRIRRILTNIFLTRGCINADELADETIDRVAAKIKEIETDFRGEKLIYFVSVLRYVYKESLRTNQNKNRAFGLIKTGMEIDEFQSHKKSKTRRAECLEKCLKKLKRKHRRIILDYYQPTHGEEKITERKILAKKFSKSVNSLRVQAFRIKERLFECVENCVAEAKKM
;
A
#
# COMPACT_ATOMS: atom_id res chain seq x y z
N MET A 1 -9.60 9.07 12.29
CA MET A 1 -9.27 9.60 10.95
C MET A 1 -8.35 10.76 11.22
N ASN A 2 -7.06 10.64 10.91
CA ASN A 2 -6.19 11.81 10.98
C ASN A 2 -6.55 12.76 9.83
N GLU A 3 -6.44 14.05 10.11
CA GLU A 3 -6.54 15.11 9.13
C GLU A 3 -5.40 14.98 8.12
N LYS A 4 -5.70 15.22 6.84
CA LYS A 4 -4.67 15.18 5.79
C LYS A 4 -3.69 16.32 5.99
N MET A 5 -2.42 16.08 5.67
CA MET A 5 -1.36 17.07 5.73
C MET A 5 -1.70 18.32 4.91
N THR A 6 -1.48 19.49 5.49
CA THR A 6 -1.63 20.79 4.84
C THR A 6 -0.43 21.12 3.93
N PRO A 7 -0.58 22.04 2.96
CA PRO A 7 0.55 22.46 2.11
C PRO A 7 1.75 22.98 2.91
N GLU A 8 1.51 23.69 4.02
CA GLU A 8 2.56 24.21 4.89
C GLU A 8 3.33 23.10 5.62
N GLU A 9 2.63 22.03 6.03
CA GLU A 9 3.26 20.85 6.63
C GLU A 9 4.05 20.05 5.59
N LEU A 10 3.58 20.02 4.34
CA LEU A 10 4.32 19.40 3.23
C LEU A 10 5.62 20.14 2.95
N ASP A 11 5.61 21.48 2.90
CA ASP A 11 6.83 22.26 2.68
C ASP A 11 7.83 22.07 3.82
N LYS A 12 7.36 22.04 5.08
CA LYS A 12 8.21 21.71 6.23
C LYS A 12 8.77 20.31 6.15
N LEU A 13 7.96 19.34 5.72
CA LEU A 13 8.40 17.97 5.48
C LEU A 13 9.49 17.90 4.42
N LEU A 14 9.31 18.56 3.29
CA LEU A 14 10.30 18.55 2.21
C LEU A 14 11.60 19.22 2.68
N ASN A 15 11.54 20.36 3.35
CA ASN A 15 12.72 21.02 3.90
C ASN A 15 13.42 20.14 4.94
N TRP A 16 12.67 19.49 5.82
CA TRP A 16 13.22 18.53 6.78
C TRP A 16 13.86 17.33 6.08
N LEU A 17 13.32 16.84 4.95
CA LEU A 17 13.89 15.76 4.15
C LEU A 17 15.18 16.18 3.44
N ASN A 18 15.19 17.34 2.79
CA ASN A 18 16.38 17.91 2.18
C ASN A 18 16.17 19.43 1.95
N PRO A 19 17.14 20.30 2.28
CA PRO A 19 17.04 21.72 1.94
C PRO A 19 16.93 22.01 0.44
N ASN A 20 17.50 21.14 -0.40
CA ASN A 20 17.33 21.22 -1.85
C ASN A 20 15.99 20.59 -2.26
N ARG A 21 15.13 21.39 -2.87
CA ARG A 21 13.76 21.02 -3.26
C ARG A 21 13.68 19.80 -4.18
N GLU A 22 14.58 19.68 -5.17
CA GLU A 22 14.57 18.56 -6.11
C GLU A 22 14.98 17.25 -5.41
N LEU A 23 16.02 17.33 -4.58
CA LEU A 23 16.47 16.20 -3.77
C LEU A 23 15.41 15.80 -2.72
N ALA A 24 14.70 16.76 -2.14
CA ALA A 24 13.60 16.52 -1.22
C ALA A 24 12.44 15.79 -1.91
N ALA A 25 12.06 16.23 -3.11
CA ALA A 25 10.99 15.61 -3.89
C ALA A 25 11.36 14.17 -4.28
N ALA A 26 12.59 13.95 -4.75
CA ALA A 26 13.09 12.60 -5.06
C ALA A 26 13.04 11.69 -3.83
N GLU A 27 13.45 12.22 -2.66
CA GLU A 27 13.52 11.43 -1.45
C GLU A 27 12.16 11.18 -0.80
N PHE A 28 11.22 12.11 -0.94
CA PHE A 28 9.81 11.90 -0.64
C PHE A 28 9.22 10.75 -1.46
N ILE A 29 9.45 10.74 -2.78
CA ILE A 29 8.99 9.66 -3.67
C ILE A 29 9.65 8.33 -3.28
N ARG A 30 10.94 8.33 -2.95
CA ARG A 30 11.68 7.13 -2.51
C ARG A 30 11.07 6.55 -1.24
N ILE A 31 10.87 7.39 -0.21
CA ILE A 31 10.31 7.00 1.08
C ILE A 31 8.91 6.43 0.88
N ARG A 32 8.02 7.14 0.16
CA ARG A 32 6.66 6.68 -0.12
C ARG A 32 6.65 5.29 -0.76
N ARG A 33 7.49 5.05 -1.77
CA ARG A 33 7.62 3.74 -2.42
C ARG A 33 8.06 2.64 -1.45
N ILE A 34 9.01 2.94 -0.57
CA ILE A 34 9.48 1.99 0.46
C ILE A 34 8.34 1.65 1.42
N LEU A 35 7.62 2.65 1.93
CA LEU A 35 6.49 2.44 2.83
C LEU A 35 5.38 1.61 2.18
N THR A 36 4.99 1.94 0.94
CA THR A 36 4.01 1.15 0.17
C THR A 36 4.46 -0.31 0.05
N ASN A 37 5.72 -0.56 -0.33
CA ASN A 37 6.26 -1.92 -0.46
C ASN A 37 6.21 -2.69 0.87
N ILE A 38 6.52 -2.02 1.98
CA ILE A 38 6.46 -2.61 3.31
C ILE A 38 5.00 -2.99 3.68
N PHE A 39 4.01 -2.17 3.33
CA PHE A 39 2.61 -2.54 3.56
C PHE A 39 2.11 -3.64 2.62
N LEU A 40 2.55 -3.63 1.35
CA LEU A 40 2.22 -4.67 0.38
C LEU A 40 2.76 -6.04 0.81
N THR A 41 4.01 -6.09 1.25
CA THR A 41 4.65 -7.32 1.77
C THR A 41 3.96 -7.85 3.03
N ARG A 42 3.32 -6.98 3.81
CA ARG A 42 2.49 -7.34 4.97
C ARG A 42 1.03 -7.66 4.65
N GLY A 43 0.69 -7.80 3.37
CA GLY A 43 -0.65 -8.20 2.92
C GLY A 43 -1.70 -7.08 2.93
N CYS A 44 -1.32 -5.83 3.18
CA CYS A 44 -2.27 -4.72 3.19
C CYS A 44 -2.83 -4.46 1.76
N ILE A 45 -4.15 -4.33 1.65
CA ILE A 45 -4.82 -4.01 0.37
C ILE A 45 -4.69 -2.53 0.05
N ASN A 46 -4.78 -1.71 1.09
CA ASN A 46 -4.74 -0.26 1.05
C ASN A 46 -3.32 0.26 1.34
N ALA A 47 -2.30 -0.42 0.79
CA ALA A 47 -0.90 -0.16 1.11
C ALA A 47 -0.47 1.27 0.78
N ASP A 48 -0.97 1.82 -0.33
CA ASP A 48 -0.72 3.22 -0.67
C ASP A 48 -1.38 4.17 0.33
N GLU A 49 -2.63 3.92 0.69
CA GLU A 49 -3.33 4.77 1.65
C GLU A 49 -2.69 4.73 3.04
N LEU A 50 -2.16 3.57 3.46
CA LEU A 50 -1.43 3.43 4.71
C LEU A 50 -0.03 4.09 4.65
N ALA A 51 0.61 4.08 3.48
CA ALA A 51 1.86 4.81 3.27
C ALA A 51 1.63 6.32 3.33
N ASP A 52 0.58 6.82 2.66
CA ASP A 52 0.18 8.22 2.70
C ASP A 52 -0.19 8.64 4.14
N GLU A 53 -0.96 7.82 4.86
CA GLU A 53 -1.28 8.07 6.29
C GLU A 53 -0.04 8.08 7.19
N THR A 54 0.96 7.25 6.89
CA THR A 54 2.24 7.28 7.61
C THR A 54 2.95 8.61 7.38
N ILE A 55 2.98 9.09 6.15
CA ILE A 55 3.62 10.36 5.79
C ILE A 55 2.88 11.53 6.47
N ASP A 56 1.55 11.55 6.43
CA ASP A 56 0.73 12.58 7.08
C ASP A 56 1.02 12.66 8.59
N ARG A 57 1.13 11.50 9.26
CA ARG A 57 1.47 11.42 10.69
C ARG A 57 2.89 11.89 11.01
N VAL A 58 3.84 11.67 10.10
CA VAL A 58 5.19 12.20 10.26
C VAL A 58 5.19 13.71 10.09
N ALA A 59 4.53 14.22 9.04
CA ALA A 59 4.44 15.64 8.74
C ALA A 59 3.88 16.47 9.90
N ALA A 60 2.81 15.98 10.53
CA ALA A 60 2.20 16.61 11.70
C ALA A 60 3.17 16.72 12.90
N LYS A 61 4.19 15.84 12.98
CA LYS A 61 5.16 15.81 14.08
C LYS A 61 6.45 16.58 13.80
N ILE A 62 6.65 17.10 12.60
CA ILE A 62 7.92 17.71 12.20
C ILE A 62 8.32 18.87 13.10
N LYS A 63 7.35 19.73 13.43
CA LYS A 63 7.56 20.88 14.33
C LYS A 63 8.15 20.48 15.70
N GLU A 64 7.87 19.25 16.15
CA GLU A 64 8.36 18.73 17.44
C GLU A 64 9.71 18.02 17.33
N ILE A 65 10.08 17.51 16.15
CA ILE A 65 11.25 16.63 15.98
C ILE A 65 12.38 17.23 15.13
N GLU A 66 12.12 18.31 14.38
CA GLU A 66 13.07 18.82 13.38
C GLU A 66 14.40 19.30 13.98
N THR A 67 14.39 19.80 15.22
CA THR A 67 15.59 20.32 15.91
C THR A 67 16.46 19.21 16.51
N ASP A 68 15.83 18.12 16.97
CA ASP A 68 16.50 17.15 17.85
C ASP A 68 16.78 15.82 17.13
N PHE A 69 16.11 15.54 16.00
CA PHE A 69 16.27 14.29 15.30
C PHE A 69 17.65 14.18 14.62
N ARG A 70 18.46 13.23 15.10
CA ARG A 70 19.74 12.87 14.49
C ARG A 70 19.67 11.44 13.95
N GLY A 71 19.84 11.28 12.64
CA GLY A 71 19.87 9.97 12.00
C GLY A 71 19.21 9.93 10.63
N GLU A 72 19.06 8.73 10.09
CA GLU A 72 18.39 8.52 8.81
C GLU A 72 16.88 8.73 8.96
N LYS A 73 16.33 9.72 8.23
CA LYS A 73 14.92 10.13 8.31
C LYS A 73 13.96 8.97 8.01
N LEU A 74 14.32 8.07 7.10
CA LEU A 74 13.55 6.87 6.76
C LEU A 74 13.21 6.02 8.00
N ILE A 75 14.11 5.93 8.98
CA ILE A 75 13.89 5.16 10.22
C ILE A 75 12.70 5.71 11.01
N TYR A 76 12.51 7.02 11.01
CA TYR A 76 11.37 7.66 11.68
C TYR A 76 10.06 7.28 11.00
N PHE A 77 9.99 7.32 9.66
CA PHE A 77 8.81 6.87 8.91
C PHE A 77 8.51 5.40 9.17
N VAL A 78 9.53 4.53 9.16
CA VAL A 78 9.34 3.09 9.44
C VAL A 78 8.83 2.88 10.88
N SER A 79 9.25 3.72 11.83
CA SER A 79 8.76 3.67 13.21
C SER A 79 7.28 4.05 13.28
N VAL A 80 6.86 5.14 12.64
CA VAL A 80 5.44 5.54 12.54
C VAL A 80 4.61 4.48 11.80
N LEU A 81 5.15 3.92 10.72
CA LEU A 81 4.52 2.87 9.92
C LEU A 81 4.11 1.66 10.78
N ARG A 82 4.91 1.27 11.78
CA ARG A 82 4.58 0.14 12.68
C ARG A 82 3.28 0.39 13.45
N TYR A 83 3.04 1.62 13.89
CA TYR A 83 1.81 2.01 14.59
C TYR A 83 0.62 2.04 13.63
N VAL A 84 0.78 2.66 12.46
CA VAL A 84 -0.24 2.67 11.40
C VAL A 84 -0.63 1.24 11.00
N TYR A 85 0.34 0.35 10.84
CA TYR A 85 0.10 -1.06 10.55
C TYR A 85 -0.71 -1.73 11.67
N LYS A 86 -0.31 -1.57 12.93
CA LYS A 86 -1.02 -2.16 14.09
C LYS A 86 -2.47 -1.66 14.19
N GLU A 87 -2.70 -0.38 13.94
CA GLU A 87 -4.05 0.20 13.89
C GLU A 87 -4.85 -0.37 12.73
N SER A 88 -4.25 -0.49 11.54
CA SER A 88 -4.90 -1.09 10.37
C SER A 88 -5.32 -2.54 10.65
N LEU A 89 -4.52 -3.30 11.39
CA LEU A 89 -4.86 -4.66 11.82
C LEU A 89 -6.02 -4.68 12.79
N ARG A 90 -6.12 -3.72 13.73
CA ARG A 90 -7.25 -3.62 14.67
C ARG A 90 -8.54 -3.24 13.96
N THR A 91 -8.50 -2.28 13.03
CA THR A 91 -9.64 -1.91 12.20
C THR A 91 -10.08 -3.06 11.29
N ASN A 92 -9.13 -3.80 10.72
CA ASN A 92 -9.43 -4.99 9.92
C ASN A 92 -9.92 -6.16 10.79
N GLN A 93 -9.43 -6.35 12.01
CA GLN A 93 -9.92 -7.40 12.93
C GLN A 93 -11.34 -7.12 13.42
N ASN A 94 -11.69 -5.87 13.75
CA ASN A 94 -13.07 -5.51 14.09
C ASN A 94 -14.03 -5.67 12.90
N LYS A 95 -13.55 -5.43 11.66
CA LYS A 95 -14.34 -5.63 10.43
C LYS A 95 -14.38 -7.09 9.95
N ASN A 96 -13.32 -7.86 10.19
CA ASN A 96 -13.19 -9.28 9.82
C ASN A 96 -13.88 -10.19 10.83
N ARG A 97 -13.99 -9.81 12.11
CA ARG A 97 -14.82 -10.54 13.10
C ARG A 97 -16.30 -10.49 12.76
N ALA A 98 -16.79 -9.39 12.19
CA ALA A 98 -18.16 -9.30 11.66
C ALA A 98 -18.40 -10.18 10.41
N PHE A 99 -17.34 -10.74 9.79
CA PHE A 99 -17.42 -11.49 8.53
C PHE A 99 -16.60 -12.81 8.50
N GLY A 100 -16.13 -13.30 9.65
CA GLY A 100 -15.50 -14.62 9.79
C GLY A 100 -14.21 -14.88 9.02
N LEU A 101 -13.31 -13.90 8.86
CA LEU A 101 -12.04 -14.08 8.12
C LEU A 101 -10.81 -14.13 9.05
N ILE A 102 -10.07 -15.24 8.96
CA ILE A 102 -8.87 -15.58 9.75
C ILE A 102 -7.63 -14.81 9.27
N LYS A 103 -6.72 -14.53 10.21
CA LYS A 103 -5.45 -13.80 10.07
C LYS A 103 -4.56 -14.34 8.94
N THR A 104 -4.02 -13.45 8.12
CA THR A 104 -2.78 -13.69 7.38
C THR A 104 -1.63 -12.97 8.08
N GLY A 105 -0.90 -13.73 8.90
CA GLY A 105 0.50 -13.47 9.17
C GLY A 105 1.30 -14.21 8.10
N MET A 106 2.08 -13.48 7.31
CA MET A 106 3.10 -14.07 6.46
C MET A 106 4.44 -13.46 6.88
N GLU A 107 5.32 -14.34 7.34
CA GLU A 107 6.70 -14.08 7.67
C GLU A 107 7.59 -14.34 6.43
N ILE A 108 8.58 -13.45 6.27
CA ILE A 108 9.94 -13.64 5.70
C ILE A 108 10.05 -13.94 4.19
N ASP A 109 10.82 -13.12 3.44
CA ASP A 109 12.21 -13.43 3.01
C ASP A 109 12.74 -12.44 1.95
N GLU A 110 14.05 -12.41 1.83
CA GLU A 110 14.96 -11.35 1.43
C GLU A 110 14.82 -10.70 0.05
N PHE A 111 15.15 -9.40 0.10
CA PHE A 111 15.40 -8.48 -0.98
C PHE A 111 16.75 -8.81 -1.65
N GLN A 112 16.85 -9.74 -2.63
CA GLN A 112 18.05 -9.77 -3.51
C GLN A 112 18.10 -10.59 -4.84
N SER A 113 17.02 -11.09 -5.48
CA SER A 113 17.15 -11.86 -6.78
C SER A 113 16.45 -11.26 -8.03
N HIS A 114 16.28 -9.93 -8.08
CA HIS A 114 15.08 -9.31 -8.65
C HIS A 114 15.10 -8.86 -10.13
N LYS A 115 15.71 -9.61 -11.07
CA LYS A 115 15.51 -9.38 -12.52
C LYS A 115 14.80 -10.52 -13.26
N LYS A 116 15.24 -11.78 -13.16
CA LYS A 116 14.57 -12.92 -13.82
C LYS A 116 13.23 -13.32 -13.16
N SER A 117 13.13 -13.22 -11.84
CA SER A 117 11.90 -13.59 -11.11
C SER A 117 10.73 -12.61 -11.34
N LYS A 118 11.01 -11.33 -11.63
CA LYS A 118 9.98 -10.33 -11.93
C LYS A 118 9.22 -10.64 -13.22
N THR A 119 9.92 -11.06 -14.27
CA THR A 119 9.30 -11.40 -15.56
C THR A 119 8.34 -12.60 -15.41
N ARG A 120 8.78 -13.65 -14.72
CA ARG A 120 7.96 -14.87 -14.55
C ARG A 120 6.73 -14.64 -13.67
N ARG A 121 6.87 -13.86 -12.58
CA ARG A 121 5.73 -13.43 -11.77
C ARG A 121 4.76 -12.55 -12.57
N ALA A 122 5.26 -11.66 -13.43
CA ALA A 122 4.43 -10.83 -14.30
C ALA A 122 3.63 -11.68 -15.31
N GLU A 123 4.26 -12.66 -15.96
CA GLU A 123 3.58 -13.60 -16.86
C GLU A 123 2.50 -14.41 -16.13
N CYS A 124 2.82 -14.94 -14.94
CA CYS A 124 1.84 -15.66 -14.12
C CYS A 124 0.69 -14.75 -13.68
N LEU A 125 0.95 -13.48 -13.36
CA LEU A 125 -0.09 -12.51 -13.03
C LEU A 125 -1.04 -12.30 -14.21
N GLU A 126 -0.54 -12.14 -15.44
CA GLU A 126 -1.39 -12.02 -16.63
C GLU A 126 -2.26 -13.25 -16.84
N LYS A 127 -1.69 -14.45 -16.70
CA LYS A 127 -2.44 -15.71 -16.79
C LYS A 127 -3.53 -15.79 -15.71
N CYS A 128 -3.21 -15.45 -14.47
CA CYS A 128 -4.15 -15.46 -13.36
C CYS A 128 -5.25 -14.40 -13.50
N LEU A 129 -4.92 -13.22 -14.02
CA LEU A 129 -5.91 -12.21 -14.40
C LEU A 129 -6.89 -12.75 -15.45
N LYS A 130 -6.40 -13.50 -16.45
CA LYS A 130 -7.25 -14.15 -17.47
C LYS A 130 -8.19 -15.21 -16.89
N LYS A 131 -7.86 -15.86 -15.76
CA LYS A 131 -8.73 -16.83 -15.07
C LYS A 131 -9.86 -16.18 -14.26
N LEU A 132 -9.75 -14.90 -13.91
CA LEU A 132 -10.81 -14.18 -13.19
C LEU A 132 -12.04 -13.93 -14.05
N LYS A 133 -13.23 -14.03 -13.44
CA LYS A 133 -14.49 -13.53 -14.01
C LYS A 133 -14.32 -12.08 -14.46
N ARG A 134 -14.88 -11.73 -15.63
CA ARG A 134 -14.76 -10.38 -16.24
C ARG A 134 -15.04 -9.24 -15.26
N LYS A 135 -16.09 -9.38 -14.43
CA LYS A 135 -16.45 -8.39 -13.40
C LYS A 135 -15.36 -8.21 -12.35
N HIS A 136 -14.75 -9.29 -11.86
CA HIS A 136 -13.68 -9.22 -10.86
C HIS A 136 -12.37 -8.68 -11.42
N ARG A 137 -12.03 -9.06 -12.67
CA ARG A 137 -10.88 -8.50 -13.37
C ARG A 137 -11.01 -6.98 -13.53
N ARG A 138 -12.19 -6.50 -13.92
CA ARG A 138 -12.42 -5.05 -14.04
C ARG A 138 -12.32 -4.33 -12.70
N ILE A 139 -12.89 -4.91 -11.64
CA ILE A 139 -12.79 -4.34 -10.29
C ILE A 139 -11.32 -4.19 -9.87
N ILE A 140 -10.51 -5.24 -10.00
CA ILE A 140 -9.12 -5.19 -9.51
C ILE A 140 -8.22 -4.27 -10.35
N LEU A 141 -8.41 -4.23 -11.67
CA LEU A 141 -7.65 -3.35 -12.56
C LEU A 141 -8.01 -1.88 -12.31
N ASP A 142 -9.30 -1.53 -12.29
CA ASP A 142 -9.74 -0.17 -12.00
C ASP A 142 -9.37 0.23 -10.55
N TYR A 143 -9.28 -0.74 -9.62
CA TYR A 143 -8.85 -0.48 -8.25
C TYR A 143 -7.34 -0.17 -8.16
N TYR A 144 -6.47 -0.87 -8.88
CA TYR A 144 -5.02 -0.62 -8.80
C TYR A 144 -4.48 0.31 -9.90
N GLN A 145 -5.36 0.97 -10.66
CA GLN A 145 -4.94 1.98 -11.62
C GLN A 145 -4.18 3.10 -10.88
N PRO A 146 -2.96 3.47 -11.34
CA PRO A 146 -2.13 4.43 -10.63
C PRO A 146 -2.76 5.81 -10.68
N THR A 147 -3.13 6.31 -9.50
CA THR A 147 -3.64 7.67 -9.30
C THR A 147 -2.90 8.32 -8.14
N HIS A 148 -2.79 9.64 -8.12
CA HIS A 148 -1.93 10.37 -7.19
C HIS A 148 -2.76 11.14 -6.15
N GLY A 149 -2.33 11.09 -4.88
CA GLY A 149 -2.83 11.97 -3.82
C GLY A 149 -4.35 11.93 -3.55
N GLU A 150 -4.97 13.11 -3.48
CA GLU A 150 -6.37 13.30 -3.10
C GLU A 150 -7.39 12.65 -4.04
N GLU A 151 -6.99 12.46 -5.30
CA GLU A 151 -7.80 11.87 -6.36
C GLU A 151 -8.23 10.44 -5.98
N LYS A 152 -7.39 9.69 -5.25
CA LYS A 152 -7.72 8.32 -4.83
C LYS A 152 -8.98 8.22 -3.98
N ILE A 153 -9.24 9.15 -3.05
CA ILE A 153 -10.43 9.03 -2.17
C ILE A 153 -11.70 9.28 -2.98
N THR A 154 -11.68 10.31 -3.82
CA THR A 154 -12.78 10.68 -4.72
C THR A 154 -13.02 9.56 -5.74
N GLU A 155 -11.95 9.02 -6.32
CA GLU A 155 -12.01 7.90 -7.25
C GLU A 155 -12.48 6.61 -6.61
N ARG A 156 -12.09 6.29 -5.37
CA ARG A 156 -12.59 5.10 -4.67
C ARG A 156 -14.09 5.21 -4.42
N LYS A 157 -14.61 6.42 -4.14
CA LYS A 157 -16.05 6.68 -4.07
C LYS A 157 -16.71 6.54 -5.45
N ILE A 158 -16.12 7.10 -6.50
CA ILE A 158 -16.61 6.97 -7.89
C ILE A 158 -16.61 5.51 -8.33
N LEU A 159 -15.55 4.76 -8.04
CA LEU A 159 -15.39 3.35 -8.37
C LEU A 159 -16.40 2.49 -7.62
N ALA A 160 -16.65 2.81 -6.35
CA ALA A 160 -17.68 2.14 -5.57
C ALA A 160 -19.08 2.38 -6.18
N LYS A 161 -19.39 3.62 -6.59
CA LYS A 161 -20.62 3.95 -7.33
C LYS A 161 -20.71 3.19 -8.66
N LYS A 162 -19.64 3.15 -9.45
CA LYS A 162 -19.55 2.44 -10.75
C LYS A 162 -19.88 0.95 -10.63
N PHE A 163 -19.55 0.33 -9.50
CA PHE A 163 -19.85 -1.07 -9.23
C PHE A 163 -21.05 -1.29 -8.31
N SER A 164 -21.86 -0.26 -8.05
CA SER A 164 -23.03 -0.26 -7.16
C SER A 164 -22.72 -0.84 -5.79
N LYS A 165 -21.62 -0.39 -5.18
CA LYS A 165 -21.07 -0.87 -3.91
C LYS A 165 -20.80 0.28 -2.97
N SER A 166 -20.80 -0.02 -1.66
CA SER A 166 -20.16 0.86 -0.70
C SER A 166 -18.64 0.80 -0.86
N VAL A 167 -17.94 1.87 -0.49
CA VAL A 167 -16.47 1.91 -0.52
C VAL A 167 -15.86 0.75 0.29
N ASN A 168 -16.51 0.39 1.40
CA ASN A 168 -16.08 -0.73 2.23
C ASN A 168 -16.29 -2.09 1.54
N SER A 169 -17.44 -2.29 0.88
CA SER A 169 -17.70 -3.50 0.08
C SER A 169 -16.73 -3.64 -1.09
N LEU A 170 -16.38 -2.52 -1.75
CA LEU A 170 -15.38 -2.50 -2.81
C LEU A 170 -14.00 -2.92 -2.30
N ARG A 171 -13.55 -2.36 -1.16
CA ARG A 171 -12.27 -2.72 -0.52
C ARG A 171 -12.19 -4.20 -0.16
N VAL A 172 -13.22 -4.74 0.48
CA VAL A 172 -13.29 -6.16 0.85
C VAL A 172 -13.28 -7.06 -0.39
N GLN A 173 -13.99 -6.66 -1.44
CA GLN A 173 -13.97 -7.44 -2.67
C GLN A 173 -12.62 -7.39 -3.38
N ALA A 174 -11.97 -6.22 -3.42
CA ALA A 174 -10.61 -6.09 -3.95
C ALA A 174 -9.61 -6.96 -3.17
N PHE A 175 -9.76 -7.05 -1.85
CA PHE A 175 -8.97 -7.97 -1.02
C PHE A 175 -9.13 -9.43 -1.42
N ARG A 176 -10.38 -9.93 -1.45
CA ARG A 176 -10.65 -11.33 -1.80
C ARG A 176 -10.16 -11.68 -3.21
N ILE A 177 -10.24 -10.72 -4.14
CA ILE A 177 -9.69 -10.91 -5.49
C ILE A 177 -8.16 -10.94 -5.45
N LYS A 178 -7.52 -10.07 -4.66
CA LYS A 178 -6.08 -10.04 -4.47
C LYS A 178 -5.54 -11.33 -3.83
N GLU A 179 -6.19 -11.85 -2.79
CA GLU A 179 -5.80 -13.13 -2.17
C GLU A 179 -5.83 -14.27 -3.19
N ARG A 180 -6.93 -14.39 -3.94
CA ARG A 180 -7.05 -15.41 -5.00
C ARG A 180 -6.01 -15.24 -6.10
N LEU A 181 -5.69 -13.99 -6.47
CA LEU A 181 -4.63 -13.71 -7.43
C LEU A 181 -3.27 -14.12 -6.91
N PHE A 182 -2.99 -13.82 -5.64
CA PHE A 182 -1.75 -14.19 -4.98
C PHE A 182 -1.57 -15.71 -4.95
N GLU A 183 -2.57 -16.45 -4.47
CA GLU A 183 -2.57 -17.93 -4.47
C GLU A 183 -2.36 -18.49 -5.88
N CYS A 184 -3.07 -17.95 -6.88
CA CYS A 184 -2.92 -18.38 -8.26
C CYS A 184 -1.50 -18.13 -8.82
N VAL A 185 -0.92 -16.96 -8.51
CA VAL A 185 0.42 -16.59 -9.00
C VAL A 185 1.49 -17.44 -8.33
N GLU A 186 1.41 -17.65 -7.01
CA GLU A 186 2.37 -18.49 -6.30
C GLU A 186 2.31 -19.94 -6.79
N ASN A 187 1.10 -20.49 -7.02
CA ASN A 187 0.95 -21.82 -7.63
C ASN A 187 1.55 -21.86 -9.05
N CYS A 188 1.26 -20.86 -9.89
CA CYS A 188 1.81 -20.78 -11.25
C CYS A 188 3.34 -20.70 -11.26
N VAL A 189 3.94 -19.91 -10.36
CA VAL A 189 5.40 -19.78 -10.25
C VAL A 189 6.01 -21.08 -9.73
N ALA A 190 5.37 -21.76 -8.78
CA ALA A 190 5.82 -23.04 -8.24
C ALA A 190 5.77 -24.16 -9.30
N GLU A 191 4.69 -24.25 -10.08
CA GLU A 191 4.57 -25.18 -11.22
C GLU A 191 5.67 -24.92 -12.25
N ALA A 192 5.92 -23.65 -12.56
CA ALA A 192 6.91 -23.27 -13.55
C ALA A 192 8.36 -23.55 -13.10
N LYS A 193 8.63 -23.67 -11.79
CA LYS A 193 9.94 -24.10 -11.25
C LYS A 193 10.18 -25.61 -11.33
N LYS A 194 9.13 -26.42 -11.51
CA LYS A 194 9.22 -27.89 -11.61
C LYS A 194 9.46 -28.38 -13.04
N MET A 195 9.32 -27.49 -14.04
CA MET A 195 9.66 -27.71 -15.44
C MET A 195 11.04 -27.11 -15.73
#